data_AF-A0A7V2UIB8-F1
#
_entry.id   AF-A0A7V2UIB8-F1
#
_cell.length_a   1.000
_cell.length_b   1.000
_cell.length_c   1.000
_cell.angle_alpha   90.00
_cell.angle_beta   90.00
_cell.angle_gamma   90.00
#
_symmetry.space_group_name_H-M   'P 1'
#
loop_
_entity.id
_entity.type
_entity.pdbx_description
1 polymer ?
#
loop_
_entity_poly.entity_id
_entity_poly.type
_entity_poly.pdbx_seq_one_letter_code
_entity_poly.pdbx_strand_id
1 'polypeptide(L)' 'GGGTTFPDVGLEVAPQRGNAVYFAYDRPHPATRTLHGGAPVLEGEKWVATKWLREREFV' A
#
# COMPACT_ATOMS: atom_id res chain seq x y z
N GLY A 1 -8.21 -1.75 -13.13
CA GLY A 1 -7.38 -2.59 -12.23
C GLY A 1 -6.28 -1.73 -11.60
N GLY A 2 -5.30 -2.35 -10.96
CA GLY A 2 -4.17 -1.63 -10.35
C GLY A 2 -4.45 -1.04 -8.96
N GLY A 3 -5.50 -1.46 -8.25
CA GLY A 3 -5.75 -1.04 -6.87
C GLY A 3 -4.63 -1.44 -5.91
N THR A 4 -4.49 -0.71 -4.80
CA THR A 4 -3.75 -1.19 -3.63
C THR A 4 -4.73 -1.92 -2.72
N THR A 5 -4.55 -3.22 -2.54
CA THR A 5 -5.47 -4.09 -1.79
C THR A 5 -4.98 -4.32 -0.37
N PHE A 6 -5.91 -4.42 0.58
CA PHE A 6 -5.69 -4.84 1.96
C PHE A 6 -6.68 -5.97 2.30
N PRO A 7 -6.32 -7.24 2.06
CA PRO A 7 -7.26 -8.36 2.15
C PRO A 7 -7.83 -8.57 3.55
N ASP A 8 -7.01 -8.39 4.60
CA ASP A 8 -7.41 -8.63 5.99
C ASP A 8 -8.51 -7.68 6.51
N VAL A 9 -8.76 -6.59 5.77
CA VAL A 9 -9.79 -5.58 6.12
C VAL A 9 -10.78 -5.34 4.98
N GLY A 10 -10.70 -6.11 3.88
CA GLY A 10 -11.62 -5.98 2.74
C GLY A 10 -11.58 -4.62 2.05
N LEU A 11 -10.42 -3.94 2.05
CA LEU A 11 -10.25 -2.61 1.46
C LEU A 11 -9.46 -2.69 0.15
N GLU A 12 -9.92 -1.96 -0.87
CA GLU A 12 -9.15 -1.67 -2.08
C GLU A 12 -9.16 -0.17 -2.33
N VAL A 13 -7.98 0.41 -2.56
CA VAL A 13 -7.85 1.81 -2.95
C VAL A 13 -7.47 1.91 -4.42
N ALA A 14 -8.36 2.49 -5.23
CA ALA A 14 -8.12 2.72 -6.64
C ALA A 14 -6.99 3.74 -6.87
N PRO A 15 -6.12 3.54 -7.87
CA PRO A 15 -5.06 4.48 -8.19
C PRO A 15 -5.64 5.75 -8.80
N GLN A 16 -5.30 6.90 -8.22
CA GLN A 16 -5.65 8.22 -8.75
C GLN A 16 -4.39 9.07 -8.79
N ARG A 17 -4.08 9.68 -9.93
CA ARG A 17 -2.89 10.53 -10.09
C ARG A 17 -2.93 11.68 -9.07
N GLY A 18 -1.84 11.83 -8.32
CA GLY A 18 -1.71 12.86 -7.29
C GLY A 18 -2.14 12.42 -5.89
N ASN A 19 -2.83 11.29 -5.75
CA ASN A 19 -3.23 10.75 -4.45
C ASN A 19 -2.14 9.84 -3.86
N ALA A 20 -2.20 9.65 -2.54
CA ALA A 20 -1.38 8.71 -1.81
C ALA A 20 -2.24 7.89 -0.83
N VAL A 21 -1.80 6.66 -0.54
CA VAL A 21 -2.32 5.83 0.55
C VAL A 21 -1.22 5.69 1.57
N TYR A 22 -1.51 6.10 2.81
CA TYR A 22 -0.61 5.94 3.94
C TYR A 22 -1.17 4.86 4.87
N PHE A 23 -0.30 3.97 5.33
CA PHE A 23 -0.58 2.98 6.36
C PHE A 23 0.69 2.76 7.18
N ALA A 24 0.52 2.35 8.44
CA ALA A 24 1.61 2.11 9.37
C ALA A 24 1.35 0.84 10.18
N TYR A 25 2.43 0.21 10.63
CA TYR A 25 2.41 -0.98 11.48
C TYR A 25 3.48 -0.82 12.56
N ASP A 26 3.13 -1.11 13.81
CA ASP A 26 4.03 -1.04 14.96
C ASP A 26 5.04 -2.19 14.98
N ARG A 27 4.69 -3.32 14.38
CA ARG A 27 5.52 -4.52 14.29
C ARG A 27 5.25 -5.32 13.01
N PRO A 28 6.22 -6.11 12.51
CA PRO A 28 6.01 -6.97 11.34
C PRO A 28 5.22 -8.22 11.74
N HIS A 29 3.93 -8.06 12.05
CA HIS A 29 3.08 -9.14 12.55
C HIS A 29 1.70 -9.11 11.87
N PRO A 30 1.12 -10.27 11.48
CA PRO A 30 -0.19 -10.32 10.80
C PRO A 30 -1.33 -9.61 11.54
N ALA A 31 -1.29 -9.59 12.87
CA ALA A 31 -2.27 -8.90 13.71
C ALA A 31 -2.41 -7.39 13.43
N THR A 32 -1.45 -6.74 12.76
CA THR A 32 -1.57 -5.33 12.36
C THR A 32 -2.58 -5.13 11.23
N ARG A 33 -2.95 -6.21 10.51
CA ARG A 33 -3.89 -6.21 9.37
C ARG A 33 -3.48 -5.22 8.27
N THR A 34 -2.18 -5.01 8.11
CA THR A 34 -1.58 -4.15 7.08
C THR A 34 -0.99 -4.94 5.92
N LEU A 35 -1.28 -6.24 5.81
CA LEU A 35 -0.94 -7.00 4.61
C LEU A 35 -1.58 -6.29 3.42
N HIS A 36 -0.77 -6.02 2.39
CA HIS A 36 -1.24 -5.30 1.22
C HIS A 36 -0.50 -5.75 -0.04
N GLY A 37 -1.11 -5.47 -1.19
CA GLY A 37 -0.54 -5.77 -2.49
C GLY A 37 -1.03 -4.84 -3.58
N GLY A 38 -0.44 -4.96 -4.76
CA GLY A 38 -0.96 -4.34 -5.98
C GLY A 38 -1.83 -5.33 -6.74
N ALA A 39 -3.10 -4.99 -6.96
CA ALA A 39 -3.95 -5.75 -7.87
C ALA A 39 -3.42 -5.62 -9.32
N PRO A 40 -3.64 -6.63 -10.19
CA PRO A 40 -3.23 -6.56 -11.59
C PRO A 40 -3.76 -5.31 -12.30
N VAL A 41 -2.91 -4.67 -13.11
CA VAL A 41 -3.33 -3.65 -14.06
C VAL A 41 -4.04 -4.37 -15.21
N LEU A 42 -5.31 -4.04 -15.43
CA LEU A 42 -6.13 -4.69 -16.47
C LEU A 42 -6.03 -3.96 -17.82
N GLU A 43 -5.69 -2.68 -17.80
CA GLU A 43 -5.52 -1.83 -18.99
C GLU A 43 -4.55 -0.68 -18.65
N GLY A 44 -3.70 -0.31 -19.62
CA GLY A 44 -2.70 0.75 -19.46
C GLY A 44 -1.53 0.35 -18.56
N GLU A 45 -1.01 1.31 -17.81
CA GLU A 45 0.12 1.15 -16.89
C GLU A 45 -0.11 1.91 -15.57
N LYS A 46 0.54 1.44 -14.50
CA LYS A 46 0.48 2.08 -13.17
C LYS A 46 1.89 2.43 -12.71
N TRP A 47 2.12 3.72 -12.43
CA TRP A 47 3.35 4.24 -11.84
C TRP A 47 3.10 4.67 -10.40
N VAL A 48 4.01 4.31 -9.49
CA VAL A 48 3.95 4.69 -8.06
C VAL A 48 5.32 5.08 -7.53
N ALA A 49 5.34 5.90 -6.49
CA ALA A 49 6.51 6.14 -5.66
C ALA A 49 6.21 5.63 -4.24
N THR A 50 7.10 4.77 -3.71
CA THR A 50 6.96 4.22 -2.36
C THR A 50 8.00 4.85 -1.43
N LYS A 51 7.55 5.41 -0.30
CA LYS A 51 8.44 5.89 0.76
C LYS A 51 8.25 5.05 2.02
N TRP A 52 9.29 4.33 2.42
CA TRP A 52 9.33 3.68 3.73
C TRP A 52 9.85 4.65 4.78
N LEU A 53 9.14 4.72 5.90
CA LEU A 53 9.51 5.50 7.07
C LEU A 53 10.08 4.55 8.13
N ARG A 54 11.12 5.01 8.85
CA ARG A 54 11.72 4.29 9.98
C ARG A 54 11.41 5.07 11.25
N GLU A 55 11.29 4.36 12.37
CA GLU A 55 11.02 4.97 13.68
C GLU A 55 12.14 5.95 14.10
N ARG A 56 13.37 5.65 13.70
CA ARG A 56 14.56 6.49 13.94
C ARG A 56 15.20 6.87 12.62
N GLU A 57 16.18 7.76 12.69
CA GLU A 57 17.01 8.11 11.54
C GLU A 57 17.53 6.85 10.83
N PHE A 58 17.35 6.83 9.51
CA PHE A 58 17.84 5.76 8.65
C PHE A 58 19.19 6.20 8.11
N VAL A 59 20.26 5.61 8.66
CA VAL A 59 21.65 5.78 8.21
C VAL A 59 22.09 4.64 7.31
#